data_AF-A0A2H0KL20-F1
#
_entry.id   AF-A0A2H0KL20-F1
#
_cell.length_a   1.000
_cell.length_b   1.000
_cell.length_c   1.000
_cell.angle_alpha   90.00
_cell.angle_beta   90.00
_cell.angle_gamma   90.00
#
_symmetry.space_group_name_H-M   'P 1'
#
loop_
_entity.id
_entity.type
_entity.pdbx_description
1 polymer ?
#
loop_
_entity_poly.entity_id
_entity_poly.type
_entity_poly.pdbx_seq_one_letter_code
_entity_poly.pdbx_strand_id
1 'polypeptide(L)'
;EKEFEGVKKKYHANMDTYKFGQVLGDLHAFVWHQFADIYIEELKEELKKGNKEVAQLLEVVFLESISLLHPFIPFETEAIWQIFKGEEKSILNQKV
;
A
#
# COMPACT_ATOMS: atom_id res chain seq x y z
N GLU A 1 5.14 2.38 -10.67
CA GLU A 1 5.66 0.99 -10.68
C GLU A 1 7.11 0.89 -10.19
N LYS A 2 8.12 1.40 -10.91
CA LYS A 2 9.54 1.27 -10.51
C LYS A 2 9.88 1.79 -9.11
N GLU A 3 9.24 2.88 -8.69
CA GLU A 3 9.45 3.48 -7.38
C GLU A 3 8.94 2.56 -6.25
N PHE A 4 7.71 2.06 -6.38
CA PHE A 4 7.09 1.19 -5.39
C PHE A 4 7.84 -0.14 -5.23
N GLU A 5 8.34 -0.71 -6.33
CA GLU A 5 9.25 -1.86 -6.27
C GLU A 5 10.53 -1.57 -5.49
N GLY A 6 11.06 -0.35 -5.60
CA GLY A 6 12.18 0.11 -4.79
C GLY A 6 11.86 0.14 -3.29
N VAL A 7 10.66 0.57 -2.92
CA VAL A 7 10.17 0.57 -1.54
C VAL A 7 10.04 -0.85 -1.01
N LYS A 8 9.43 -1.77 -1.77
CA LYS A 8 9.32 -3.20 -1.39
C LYS A 8 10.68 -3.85 -1.16
N LYS A 9 11.64 -3.61 -2.05
CA LYS A 9 13.00 -4.15 -1.87
C LYS A 9 13.68 -3.63 -0.60
N LYS A 10 13.52 -2.34 -0.28
CA LYS A 10 14.04 -1.75 0.96
C LYS A 10 13.33 -2.29 2.18
N TYR A 11 12.01 -2.47 2.11
CA TYR A 11 11.20 -3.08 3.16
C TYR A 11 11.77 -4.43 3.58
N HIS A 12 11.94 -5.38 2.65
CA HIS A 12 12.44 -6.71 2.97
C HIS A 12 13.85 -6.67 3.58
N ALA A 13 14.77 -5.90 2.96
CA ALA A 13 16.13 -5.77 3.48
C ALA A 13 16.20 -5.16 4.90
N ASN A 14 15.33 -4.19 5.20
CA ASN A 14 15.27 -3.56 6.52
C ASN A 14 14.54 -4.43 7.54
N MET A 15 13.53 -5.20 7.13
CA MET A 15 12.86 -6.19 7.98
C MET A 15 13.83 -7.32 8.38
N ASP A 16 14.62 -7.85 7.44
CA ASP A 16 15.62 -8.90 7.69
C ASP A 16 16.72 -8.43 8.66
N THR A 17 16.97 -7.12 8.72
CA THR A 17 17.97 -6.50 9.61
C THR A 17 17.34 -5.87 10.85
N TYR A 18 16.07 -6.18 11.14
CA TYR A 18 15.31 -5.72 12.32
C TYR A 18 15.22 -4.19 12.46
N LYS A 19 15.33 -3.44 11.35
CA LYS A 19 15.26 -1.97 11.31
C LYS A 19 13.81 -1.48 11.22
N PHE A 20 12.95 -1.96 12.12
CA PHE A 20 11.51 -1.72 12.09
C PHE A 20 11.11 -0.23 12.05
N GLY A 21 11.81 0.63 12.81
CA GLY A 21 11.55 2.07 12.80
C GLY A 21 11.79 2.71 11.42
N GLN A 22 12.83 2.28 10.70
CA GLN A 22 13.10 2.75 9.35
C GLN A 22 12.05 2.23 8.37
N VAL A 23 11.66 0.95 8.50
CA VAL A 23 10.60 0.35 7.67
C VAL A 23 9.31 1.16 7.78
N LEU A 24 8.86 1.43 9.01
CA LEU A 24 7.63 2.18 9.24
C LEU A 24 7.75 3.61 8.69
N GLY A 25 8.89 4.27 8.90
CA GLY A 25 9.15 5.61 8.36
C GLY A 25 9.11 5.66 6.83
N ASP A 26 9.75 4.69 6.16
CA ASP A 26 9.78 4.59 4.70
C ASP A 26 8.38 4.32 4.13
N LEU A 27 7.63 3.38 4.71
CA LEU A 27 6.27 3.07 4.29
C LEU A 27 5.32 4.25 4.50
N HIS A 28 5.41 4.92 5.66
CA HIS A 28 4.61 6.10 5.94
C HIS A 28 4.91 7.22 4.94
N ALA A 29 6.19 7.49 4.67
CA ALA A 29 6.59 8.51 3.70
C ALA A 29 6.06 8.19 2.29
N PHE A 30 6.10 6.92 1.88
CA PHE A 30 5.55 6.50 0.59
C PHE A 30 4.03 6.68 0.55
N VAL A 31 3.29 6.12 1.52
CA VAL A 31 1.82 6.15 1.52
C VAL A 31 1.30 7.59 1.59
N TRP A 32 1.91 8.45 2.42
CA TRP A 32 1.45 9.82 2.58
C TRP A 32 1.94 10.72 1.43
N HIS A 33 3.25 10.82 1.25
CA HIS A 33 3.82 11.85 0.39
C HIS A 33 3.95 11.47 -1.08
N GLN A 34 3.93 10.18 -1.42
CA GLN A 34 3.98 9.74 -2.81
C GLN A 34 2.61 9.26 -3.29
N PHE A 35 1.99 8.35 -2.54
CA PHE A 35 0.70 7.81 -2.96
C PHE A 35 -0.43 8.83 -2.82
N ALA A 36 -0.65 9.38 -1.63
CA ALA A 36 -1.76 10.31 -1.41
C ALA A 36 -1.52 11.69 -2.04
N ASP A 37 -0.39 12.34 -1.73
CA ASP A 37 -0.12 13.71 -2.21
C ASP A 37 0.10 13.80 -3.73
N ILE A 38 0.68 12.77 -4.36
CA ILE A 38 1.07 12.81 -5.78
C ILE A 38 0.21 11.88 -6.63
N TYR A 39 0.26 10.55 -6.43
CA TYR A 39 -0.35 9.60 -7.36
C TYR A 39 -1.87 9.81 -7.49
N ILE A 40 -2.58 9.97 -6.36
CA ILE A 40 -4.03 10.21 -6.39
C ILE A 40 -4.35 11.53 -7.11
N GLU A 41 -3.60 12.60 -6.83
CA GLU A 41 -3.89 13.91 -7.38
C GLU A 41 -3.57 14.00 -8.89
N GLU A 42 -2.46 13.41 -9.34
CA GLU A 42 -2.10 13.35 -10.77
C GLU A 42 -3.12 12.55 -11.59
N LEU A 43 -3.67 11.47 -11.01
CA LEU A 43 -4.60 10.57 -11.70
C LEU A 43 -6.07 10.92 -11.49
N LYS A 44 -6.36 11.98 -10.73
CA LYS A 44 -7.72 12.39 -10.34
C LYS A 44 -8.65 12.64 -11.52
N GLU A 45 -8.14 13.27 -12.58
CA GLU A 45 -8.92 13.54 -13.78
C GLU A 45 -9.24 12.26 -14.57
N GLU A 46 -8.32 11.31 -14.62
CA GLU A 46 -8.58 10.00 -15.25
C GLU A 46 -9.59 9.18 -14.45
N LEU A 47 -9.52 9.24 -13.11
CA LEU A 47 -10.52 8.63 -12.24
C LEU A 47 -11.92 9.24 -12.48
N LYS A 48 -12.04 10.56 -12.59
CA LYS A 48 -13.31 11.24 -12.89
C LYS A 48 -13.88 10.86 -14.26
N LYS A 49 -13.03 10.59 -15.24
CA LYS A 49 -13.43 10.08 -16.57
C LYS A 49 -13.83 8.60 -16.55
N GLY A 50 -13.71 7.92 -15.41
CA GLY A 50 -14.07 6.51 -15.27
C GLY A 50 -13.04 5.54 -15.84
N ASN A 51 -11.77 5.94 -15.93
CA ASN A 51 -10.69 5.07 -16.37
C ASN A 51 -10.46 3.92 -15.37
N LYS A 52 -10.94 2.72 -15.71
CA LYS A 52 -10.89 1.55 -14.84
C LYS A 52 -9.48 1.02 -14.62
N GLU A 53 -8.59 1.13 -15.60
CA GLU A 53 -7.21 0.66 -15.49
C GLU A 53 -6.45 1.47 -14.45
N VAL A 54 -6.64 2.79 -14.46
CA VAL A 54 -6.07 3.72 -13.46
C VAL A 54 -6.59 3.42 -12.06
N ALA A 55 -7.91 3.22 -11.93
CA ALA A 55 -8.52 2.87 -10.65
C ALA A 55 -7.98 1.54 -10.09
N GLN A 56 -7.85 0.52 -10.95
CA GLN A 56 -7.31 -0.78 -10.57
C GLN A 56 -5.83 -0.69 -10.18
N LEU A 57 -5.03 0.08 -10.91
CA LEU A 57 -3.62 0.28 -10.57
C LEU A 57 -3.45 0.94 -9.20
N LEU A 58 -4.22 2.00 -8.91
CA LEU A 58 -4.20 2.65 -7.60
C LEU A 58 -4.66 1.72 -6.48
N GLU A 59 -5.71 0.92 -6.72
CA GLU A 59 -6.16 -0.10 -5.76
C GLU A 59 -5.04 -1.11 -5.46
N VAL A 60 -4.36 -1.64 -6.49
CA VAL A 60 -3.28 -2.62 -6.31
C VAL A 60 -2.14 -2.02 -5.48
N VAL A 61 -1.64 -0.84 -5.84
CA VAL A 61 -0.55 -0.17 -5.11
C VAL A 61 -0.95 0.13 -3.67
N PHE A 62 -2.19 0.60 -3.45
CA PHE A 62 -2.70 0.88 -2.12
C PHE A 62 -2.76 -0.39 -1.26
N LEU A 63 -3.38 -1.45 -1.77
CA LEU A 63 -3.56 -2.68 -1.01
C LEU A 63 -2.24 -3.39 -0.73
N GLU A 64 -1.29 -3.38 -1.66
CA GLU A 64 0.07 -3.86 -1.38
C GLU A 64 0.73 -3.05 -0.26
N SER A 65 0.56 -1.72 -0.25
CA SER A 65 1.08 -0.86 0.82
C SER A 65 0.44 -1.17 2.19
N ILE A 66 -0.88 -1.43 2.20
CA ILE A 66 -1.61 -1.87 3.40
C ILE A 66 -1.08 -3.21 3.92
N SER A 67 -0.81 -4.18 3.03
CA SER A 67 -0.21 -5.46 3.41
C SER A 67 1.18 -5.31 4.04
N LEU A 68 2.01 -4.39 3.52
CA LEU A 68 3.34 -4.12 4.10
C LEU A 68 3.25 -3.41 5.46
N LEU A 69 2.20 -2.61 5.69
CA LEU A 69 1.96 -1.94 6.98
C LEU A 69 1.33 -2.86 8.04
N HIS A 70 0.75 -3.99 7.64
CA HIS A 70 0.02 -4.88 8.54
C HIS A 70 0.79 -5.33 9.80
N PRO A 71 2.10 -5.66 9.73
CA PRO A 71 2.87 -6.00 10.93
C PRO A 71 2.96 -4.88 11.97
N PHE A 72 2.71 -3.63 11.57
CA PHE A 72 2.78 -2.45 12.44
C PHE A 72 1.41 -1.96 12.90
N ILE A 73 0.39 -2.06 12.04
CA ILE A 73 -0.95 -1.49 12.28
C ILE A 73 -2.02 -2.55 11.93
N PRO A 74 -2.08 -3.69 12.64
CA PRO A 74 -2.80 -4.87 12.17
C PRO A 74 -4.32 -4.71 12.12
N PHE A 75 -4.93 -3.99 13.07
CA PHE A 75 -6.39 -3.89 13.15
C PHE A 75 -6.97 -2.98 12.07
N GLU A 76 -6.34 -1.83 11.86
CA GLU A 76 -6.78 -0.83 10.90
C GLU A 76 -6.51 -1.28 9.47
N THR A 77 -5.34 -1.90 9.22
CA THR A 77 -5.02 -2.46 7.90
C THR A 77 -5.95 -3.61 7.53
N GLU A 78 -6.34 -4.46 8.49
CA GLU A 78 -7.35 -5.51 8.28
C GLU A 78 -8.72 -4.91 7.95
N ALA A 79 -9.17 -3.91 8.71
CA ALA A 79 -10.45 -3.24 8.46
C ALA A 79 -10.49 -2.61 7.07
N ILE A 80 -9.41 -1.94 6.65
CA ILE A 80 -9.28 -1.39 5.30
C ILE A 80 -9.31 -2.51 4.26
N TRP A 81 -8.56 -3.59 4.46
CA TRP A 81 -8.52 -4.71 3.53
C TRP A 81 -9.91 -5.33 3.29
N GLN A 82 -10.68 -5.52 4.36
CA GLN A 82 -12.04 -6.06 4.30
C GLN A 82 -13.01 -5.16 3.51
N ILE A 83 -12.85 -3.83 3.57
CA ILE A 83 -13.64 -2.89 2.75
C ILE A 83 -13.43 -3.16 1.25
N PHE A 84 -12.22 -3.49 0.84
CA PHE A 84 -11.90 -3.74 -0.58
C PHE A 84 -12.16 -5.18 -1.03
N LYS A 85 -11.93 -6.18 -0.16
CA LYS A 85 -11.94 -7.60 -0.56
C LYS A 85 -13.12 -8.41 -0.02
N GLY A 86 -13.86 -7.90 0.96
CA GLY A 86 -14.95 -8.57 1.67
C GLY A 86 -14.60 -8.92 3.11
N GLU A 87 -15.58 -8.90 4.01
CA GLU A 87 -15.43 -9.15 5.46
C GLU A 87 -14.89 -10.56 5.77
N GLU A 88 -15.17 -11.53 4.91
CA GLU A 88 -14.68 -12.91 5.08
C GLU A 88 -13.20 -13.11 4.69
N LYS A 89 -12.55 -12.10 4.11
CA LYS A 89 -11.18 -12.22 3.60
C LYS A 89 -10.20 -11.47 4.48
N SER A 90 -9.38 -12.24 5.21
CA SER A 90 -8.26 -11.68 5.96
C SER A 90 -7.04 -11.40 5.09
N ILE A 91 -6.32 -10.31 5.40
CA ILE A 91 -5.06 -9.97 4.76
C ILE A 91 -4.00 -11.06 4.98
N LEU A 92 -4.08 -11.78 6.09
CA LEU A 92 -3.16 -12.87 6.45
C LEU A 92 -3.28 -14.09 5.54
N ASN A 93 -4.40 -14.25 4.82
CA ASN A 93 -4.60 -15.35 3.90
C ASN A 93 -3.99 -15.08 2.51
N GLN A 94 -3.32 -13.94 2.33
CA GLN A 94 -2.59 -13.58 1.11
C GLN A 94 -1.11 -13.90 1.26
N LYS A 95 -0.47 -14.36 0.18
CA LYS A 95 0.99 -14.37 0.10
C LYS A 95 1.46 -12.98 -0.30
N VAL A 96 2.13 -12.28 0.63
CA VAL A 96 2.88 -11.05 0.36
C VAL A 96 4.21 -11.40 -0.30
#